data_AF-A0A4Q2VV27-F1
#
_entry.id   AF-A0A4Q2VV27-F1
#
_cell.length_a   1.000
_cell.length_b   1.000
_cell.length_c   1.000
_cell.angle_alpha   90.00
_cell.angle_beta   90.00
_cell.angle_gamma   90.00
#
_symmetry.space_group_name_H-M   'P 1'
#
loop_
_entity.id
_entity.type
_entity.pdbx_description
1 polymer ?
#
loop_
_entity_poly.entity_id
_entity_poly.type
_entity_poly.pdbx_seq_one_letter_code
_entity_poly.pdbx_strand_id
1 'polypeptide(L)'
;MASRPSPTSERPTYLDVLDNEHRKVLERAVRNLLSTEVAEVIYAQILDGLPTEKSLRDSSDYVKDHPVHSIQHTEICPGYVEKAREFSNQFDLSQLQIKFKIGAHLFDLDDGAHKHKVYEEWRQTVLEEKERRVESQRYYDPPPIAFCHRAYRYPEQYPKGLADVVGYWAESKILGGVVVFDRGETEQECNAMWIHGDLIRGPRTLYSPTKEQFDALTRFLTKLKLKAAFIGCQEANVGYRLWSRDDTRNLEQHHKK
;
A
#
# COMPACT_ATOMS: atom_id res chain seq x y z
N MET A 1 6.56 3.18 -53.92
CA MET A 1 5.81 3.27 -52.65
C MET A 1 5.50 1.85 -52.20
N ALA A 2 6.19 1.36 -51.18
CA ALA A 2 5.91 0.06 -50.58
C ALA A 2 5.41 0.32 -49.16
N SER A 3 4.12 0.06 -48.94
CA SER A 3 3.49 0.20 -47.63
C SER A 3 4.07 -0.84 -46.67
N ARG A 4 4.66 -0.35 -45.58
CA ARG A 4 5.16 -1.18 -44.48
C ARG A 4 3.94 -1.74 -43.73
N PRO A 5 3.80 -3.05 -43.52
CA PRO A 5 2.72 -3.55 -42.68
C PRO A 5 2.99 -3.13 -41.23
N SER A 6 2.01 -2.46 -40.63
CA SER A 6 2.00 -2.15 -39.20
C SER A 6 1.76 -3.45 -38.43
N PRO A 7 2.66 -3.88 -37.54
CA PRO A 7 2.32 -4.91 -36.59
C PRO A 7 1.56 -4.26 -35.45
N THR A 8 0.23 -4.31 -35.51
CA THR A 8 -0.61 -4.36 -34.31
C THR A 8 -0.32 -5.68 -33.61
N SER A 9 0.84 -5.77 -32.96
CA SER A 9 1.05 -6.75 -31.91
C SER A 9 0.33 -6.21 -30.70
N GLU A 10 -0.93 -6.60 -30.52
CA GLU A 10 -1.53 -6.62 -29.18
C GLU A 10 -0.54 -7.38 -28.30
N ARG A 11 0.11 -6.66 -27.37
CA ARG A 11 1.00 -7.32 -26.42
C ARG A 11 0.12 -8.28 -25.62
N PRO A 12 0.47 -9.57 -25.52
CA PRO A 12 -0.23 -10.50 -24.65
C PRO A 12 -0.39 -9.86 -23.27
N THR A 13 -1.56 -9.99 -22.66
CA THR A 13 -1.73 -9.48 -21.30
C THR A 13 -0.71 -10.20 -20.42
N TYR A 14 -0.15 -9.52 -19.42
CA TYR A 14 0.91 -10.10 -18.58
C TYR A 14 0.52 -11.45 -17.94
N LEU A 15 -0.80 -11.66 -17.74
CA LEU A 15 -1.34 -12.92 -17.23
C LEU A 15 -1.25 -14.07 -18.24
N ASP A 16 -1.22 -13.79 -19.54
CA ASP A 16 -1.10 -14.81 -20.60
C ASP A 16 0.32 -15.41 -20.65
N VAL A 17 1.30 -14.74 -20.03
CA VAL A 17 2.68 -15.22 -19.89
C VAL A 17 2.80 -16.25 -18.75
N LEU A 18 1.89 -16.23 -17.79
CA LEU A 18 1.90 -17.16 -16.66
C LEU A 18 1.12 -18.42 -17.02
N ASP A 19 1.73 -19.58 -16.82
CA ASP A 19 0.98 -20.84 -16.88
C ASP A 19 -0.07 -20.93 -15.76
N ASN A 20 -0.96 -21.91 -15.88
CA ASN A 20 -2.08 -22.09 -14.96
C ASN A 20 -1.65 -22.29 -13.50
N GLU A 21 -0.49 -22.89 -13.23
CA GLU A 21 -0.04 -23.12 -11.86
C GLU A 21 0.54 -21.84 -11.26
N HIS A 22 1.37 -21.11 -12.01
CA HIS A 22 1.87 -19.80 -11.59
C HIS A 22 0.72 -18.80 -11.39
N ARG A 23 -0.29 -18.81 -12.27
CA ARG A 23 -1.48 -17.96 -12.14
C ARG A 23 -2.24 -18.26 -10.84
N LYS A 24 -2.45 -19.53 -10.48
CA LYS A 24 -3.11 -19.92 -9.22
C LYS A 24 -2.31 -19.48 -7.98
N VAL A 25 -0.98 -19.60 -8.04
CA VAL A 25 -0.12 -19.16 -6.93
C VAL A 25 -0.19 -17.64 -6.76
N LEU A 26 -0.12 -16.88 -7.86
CA LEU A 26 -0.27 -15.42 -7.82
C LEU A 26 -1.65 -15.02 -7.28
N GLU A 27 -2.73 -15.63 -7.77
CA GLU A 27 -4.09 -15.33 -7.30
C GLU A 27 -4.20 -15.55 -5.79
N ARG A 28 -3.64 -16.66 -5.30
CA ARG A 28 -3.61 -16.96 -3.87
C ARG A 28 -2.81 -15.94 -3.07
N ALA A 29 -1.63 -15.56 -3.56
CA ALA A 29 -0.79 -14.55 -2.92
C ALA A 29 -1.54 -13.22 -2.76
N VAL A 30 -2.19 -12.76 -3.84
CA VAL A 30 -2.97 -11.52 -3.81
C VAL A 30 -4.17 -11.64 -2.88
N ARG A 31 -4.93 -12.74 -2.95
CA ARG A 31 -6.07 -12.96 -2.02
C ARG A 31 -5.62 -13.00 -0.55
N ASN A 32 -4.49 -13.61 -0.25
CA ASN A 32 -3.95 -13.66 1.11
C ASN A 32 -3.55 -12.25 1.57
N LEU A 33 -2.87 -11.48 0.72
CA LEU A 33 -2.52 -10.08 1.00
C LEU A 33 -3.75 -9.21 1.25
N LEU A 34 -4.75 -9.28 0.37
CA LEU A 34 -6.01 -8.53 0.48
C LEU A 34 -6.83 -8.91 1.72
N SER A 35 -6.65 -10.13 2.23
CA SER A 35 -7.33 -10.56 3.45
C SER A 35 -6.68 -10.10 4.76
N THR A 36 -5.60 -9.31 4.68
CA THR A 36 -4.96 -8.74 5.87
C THR A 36 -5.71 -7.50 6.35
N GLU A 37 -5.78 -7.34 7.67
CA GLU A 37 -6.35 -6.13 8.30
C GLU A 37 -5.62 -4.86 7.83
N VAL A 38 -4.30 -4.93 7.67
CA VAL A 38 -3.52 -3.79 7.17
C VAL A 38 -3.93 -3.40 5.75
N ALA A 39 -4.14 -4.36 4.83
CA ALA A 39 -4.61 -4.04 3.49
C ALA A 39 -6.01 -3.42 3.50
N GLU A 40 -6.93 -3.97 4.30
CA GLU A 40 -8.29 -3.43 4.47
C GLU A 40 -8.25 -1.97 4.94
N VAL A 41 -7.50 -1.68 6.00
CA VAL A 41 -7.37 -0.33 6.58
C VAL A 41 -6.73 0.66 5.61
N ILE A 42 -5.69 0.25 4.87
CA ILE A 42 -4.99 1.14 3.93
C ILE A 42 -5.83 1.43 2.70
N TYR A 43 -6.50 0.43 2.13
CA TYR A 43 -7.41 0.66 1.01
C TYR A 43 -8.65 1.43 1.40
N ALA A 44 -9.16 1.23 2.62
CA ALA A 44 -10.26 2.04 3.15
C ALA A 44 -9.87 3.51 3.26
N GLN A 45 -8.65 3.84 3.71
CA GLN A 45 -8.17 5.24 3.71
C GLN A 45 -8.10 5.84 2.29
N ILE A 46 -7.63 5.07 1.30
CA ILE A 46 -7.59 5.56 -0.10
C ILE A 46 -9.01 5.83 -0.62
N LEU A 47 -9.94 4.91 -0.34
CA LEU A 47 -11.34 5.05 -0.71
C LEU A 47 -12.04 6.20 0.04
N ASP A 48 -11.68 6.45 1.29
CA ASP A 48 -12.15 7.59 2.09
C ASP A 48 -11.64 8.93 1.52
N GLY A 49 -10.40 8.91 1.02
CA GLY A 49 -9.77 9.98 0.24
C GLY A 49 -8.81 10.87 1.04
N LEU A 50 -8.66 10.62 2.34
CA LEU A 50 -7.56 11.14 3.16
C LEU A 50 -6.92 10.04 4.02
N PRO A 51 -5.61 10.11 4.28
CA PRO A 51 -5.01 9.23 5.27
C PRO A 51 -5.46 9.63 6.67
N THR A 52 -5.45 8.68 7.59
CA THR A 52 -5.60 8.97 9.02
C THR A 52 -4.39 9.74 9.53
N GLU A 53 -4.55 10.50 10.62
CA GLU A 53 -3.44 11.24 11.23
C GLU A 53 -2.27 10.31 11.59
N LYS A 54 -2.57 9.08 12.01
CA LYS A 54 -1.57 8.05 12.32
C LYS A 54 -0.75 7.70 11.07
N SER A 55 -1.43 7.30 9.99
CA SER A 55 -0.75 6.90 8.75
C SER A 55 0.02 8.05 8.09
N LEU A 56 -0.44 9.30 8.25
CA LEU A 56 0.28 10.48 7.81
C LEU A 56 1.56 10.71 8.63
N ARG A 57 1.48 10.65 9.96
CA ARG A 57 2.62 10.89 10.87
C ARG A 57 3.72 9.84 10.75
N ASP A 58 3.40 8.64 10.29
CA ASP A 58 4.40 7.59 10.07
C ASP A 58 5.42 7.98 8.99
N SER A 59 5.07 8.80 7.99
CA SER A 59 5.94 9.13 6.84
C SER A 59 6.15 10.62 6.57
N SER A 60 5.35 11.49 7.18
CA SER A 60 5.38 12.94 6.94
C SER A 60 5.58 13.74 8.23
N ASP A 61 6.33 14.84 8.10
CA ASP A 61 6.46 15.83 9.15
C ASP A 61 5.10 16.50 9.41
N TYR A 62 4.86 16.93 10.65
CA TYR A 62 3.64 17.64 11.00
C TYR A 62 3.57 18.98 10.27
N VAL A 63 2.43 19.26 9.64
CA VAL A 63 2.17 20.53 8.98
C VAL A 63 0.90 21.12 9.54
N LYS A 64 1.03 22.33 10.10
CA LYS A 64 -0.11 23.10 10.60
C LYS A 64 -1.10 23.33 9.44
N ASP A 65 -2.38 23.10 9.73
CA ASP A 65 -3.49 23.29 8.80
C ASP A 65 -3.55 22.30 7.61
N HIS A 66 -2.75 21.23 7.63
CA HIS A 66 -2.92 20.11 6.69
C HIS A 66 -4.34 19.54 6.82
N PRO A 67 -5.06 19.21 5.71
CA PRO A 67 -6.47 18.81 5.76
C PRO A 67 -6.78 17.72 6.80
N VAL A 68 -5.94 16.69 6.85
CA VAL A 68 -5.98 15.60 7.85
C VAL A 68 -5.99 16.12 9.30
N HIS A 69 -5.19 17.12 9.63
CA HIS A 69 -5.14 17.72 10.97
C HIS A 69 -6.25 18.73 11.21
N SER A 70 -6.62 19.49 10.18
CA SER A 70 -7.68 20.49 10.25
C SER A 70 -9.04 19.88 10.58
N ILE A 71 -9.30 18.67 10.04
CA ILE A 71 -10.55 17.94 10.31
C ILE A 71 -10.40 16.86 11.40
N GLN A 72 -9.21 16.73 12.00
CA GLN A 72 -8.91 15.68 12.98
C GLN A 72 -9.26 14.28 12.47
N HIS A 73 -8.77 13.93 11.28
CA HIS A 73 -9.05 12.66 10.61
C HIS A 73 -8.33 11.49 11.31
N THR A 74 -8.78 11.13 12.52
CA THR A 74 -8.17 10.11 13.37
C THR A 74 -8.66 8.70 13.04
N GLU A 75 -9.90 8.60 12.55
CA GLU A 75 -10.58 7.37 12.18
C GLU A 75 -11.06 7.47 10.73
N ILE A 76 -11.21 6.32 10.07
CA ILE A 76 -11.76 6.22 8.72
C ILE A 76 -13.26 6.55 8.77
N CYS A 77 -13.76 7.30 7.79
CA CYS A 77 -15.18 7.63 7.70
C CYS A 77 -16.06 6.37 7.63
N PRO A 78 -17.28 6.39 8.21
CA PRO A 78 -18.18 5.24 8.18
C PRO A 78 -18.45 4.72 6.75
N GLY A 79 -18.40 3.40 6.58
CA GLY A 79 -18.72 2.72 5.30
C GLY A 79 -17.50 2.40 4.41
N TYR A 80 -16.35 3.08 4.58
CA TYR A 80 -15.19 2.85 3.71
C TYR A 80 -14.40 1.59 4.06
N VAL A 81 -14.46 1.14 5.32
CA VAL A 81 -13.91 -0.16 5.72
C VAL A 81 -14.69 -1.30 5.08
N GLU A 82 -16.03 -1.23 5.13
CA GLU A 82 -16.91 -2.20 4.48
C GLU A 82 -16.70 -2.21 2.96
N LYS A 83 -16.52 -1.03 2.36
CA LYS A 83 -16.25 -0.88 0.92
C LYS A 83 -14.91 -1.51 0.52
N ALA A 84 -13.85 -1.29 1.29
CA ALA A 84 -12.55 -1.92 1.06
C ALA A 84 -12.61 -3.45 1.20
N ARG A 85 -13.41 -3.94 2.16
CA ARG A 85 -13.68 -5.37 2.35
C ARG A 85 -14.45 -5.97 1.17
N GLU A 86 -15.49 -5.27 0.70
CA GLU A 86 -16.28 -5.69 -0.45
C GLU A 86 -15.40 -5.78 -1.71
N PHE A 87 -14.58 -4.75 -1.96
CA PHE A 87 -13.60 -4.77 -3.04
C PHE A 87 -12.66 -5.97 -2.92
N SER A 88 -12.07 -6.19 -1.74
CA SER A 88 -11.15 -7.31 -1.51
C SER A 88 -11.79 -8.69 -1.73
N ASN A 89 -13.09 -8.83 -1.42
CA ASN A 89 -13.84 -10.06 -1.62
C ASN A 89 -14.20 -10.31 -3.09
N GLN A 90 -14.54 -9.25 -3.83
CA GLN A 90 -14.91 -9.31 -5.25
C GLN A 90 -13.71 -9.25 -6.19
N PHE A 91 -12.52 -8.97 -5.67
CA PHE A 91 -11.30 -8.80 -6.45
C PHE A 91 -11.00 -10.05 -7.30
N ASP A 92 -10.83 -9.81 -8.60
CA ASP A 92 -10.36 -10.77 -9.58
C ASP A 92 -9.10 -10.23 -10.27
N LEU A 93 -8.10 -11.08 -10.44
CA LEU A 93 -6.87 -10.74 -11.14
C LEU A 93 -7.13 -10.25 -12.58
N SER A 94 -8.21 -10.69 -13.22
CA SER A 94 -8.56 -10.24 -14.58
C SER A 94 -8.87 -8.75 -14.66
N GLN A 95 -9.27 -8.12 -13.56
CA GLN A 95 -9.52 -6.68 -13.47
C GLN A 95 -8.23 -5.85 -13.51
N LEU A 96 -7.07 -6.48 -13.28
CA LEU A 96 -5.77 -5.84 -13.38
C LEU A 96 -5.25 -5.94 -14.82
N GLN A 97 -5.75 -5.06 -15.69
CA GLN A 97 -5.06 -4.72 -16.94
C GLN A 97 -3.73 -4.04 -16.58
N ILE A 98 -2.67 -4.84 -16.43
CA ILE A 98 -1.26 -4.43 -16.46
C ILE A 98 -0.87 -3.47 -15.31
N LYS A 99 -0.18 -4.05 -14.31
CA LYS A 99 0.48 -3.46 -13.12
C LYS A 99 -0.33 -3.55 -11.83
N PHE A 100 0.23 -4.31 -10.90
CA PHE A 100 -0.25 -4.56 -9.54
C PHE A 100 -0.21 -3.27 -8.71
N LYS A 101 -1.19 -2.38 -8.91
CA LYS A 101 -1.37 -1.20 -8.07
C LYS A 101 -2.84 -1.00 -7.77
N ILE A 102 -3.34 -1.87 -6.90
CA ILE A 102 -4.71 -1.81 -6.38
C ILE A 102 -4.99 -0.43 -5.78
N GLY A 103 -4.03 0.14 -5.03
CA GLY A 103 -4.15 1.50 -4.50
C GLY A 103 -4.35 2.57 -5.57
N ALA A 104 -3.68 2.46 -6.73
CA ALA A 104 -3.88 3.39 -7.85
C ALA A 104 -5.30 3.28 -8.42
N HIS A 105 -5.80 2.06 -8.59
CA HIS A 105 -7.16 1.84 -9.08
C HIS A 105 -8.23 2.39 -8.13
N LEU A 106 -8.08 2.16 -6.83
CA LEU A 106 -9.02 2.67 -5.82
C LEU A 106 -8.99 4.19 -5.73
N PHE A 107 -7.80 4.80 -5.89
CA PHE A 107 -7.64 6.25 -5.92
C PHE A 107 -8.40 6.87 -7.10
N ASP A 108 -8.31 6.28 -8.30
CA ASP A 108 -8.99 6.78 -9.51
C ASP A 108 -10.52 6.82 -9.38
N LEU A 109 -11.12 6.11 -8.41
CA LEU A 109 -12.56 6.16 -8.16
C LEU A 109 -13.00 7.52 -7.62
N ASP A 110 -12.17 8.19 -6.82
CA ASP A 110 -12.43 9.48 -6.13
C ASP A 110 -13.86 9.58 -5.56
N ASP A 111 -14.40 8.48 -5.07
CA ASP A 111 -15.79 8.38 -4.60
C ASP A 111 -15.88 8.47 -3.07
N GLY A 112 -14.78 8.88 -2.43
CA GLY A 112 -14.62 9.08 -1.00
C GLY A 112 -15.40 10.24 -0.40
N ALA A 113 -15.41 10.29 0.95
CA ALA A 113 -15.98 11.38 1.72
C ALA A 113 -15.13 12.64 1.58
N HIS A 114 -13.82 12.44 1.41
CA HIS A 114 -12.85 13.48 1.18
C HIS A 114 -12.32 13.40 -0.24
N LYS A 115 -12.91 14.16 -1.17
CA LYS A 115 -12.45 14.20 -2.57
C LYS A 115 -10.99 14.66 -2.66
N HIS A 116 -10.28 14.21 -3.69
CA HIS A 116 -8.89 14.61 -3.95
C HIS A 116 -8.71 16.13 -3.94
N LYS A 117 -9.73 16.84 -4.43
CA LYS A 117 -9.84 18.31 -4.44
C LYS A 117 -9.55 18.96 -3.07
N VAL A 118 -9.92 18.31 -1.96
CA VAL A 118 -9.68 18.81 -0.60
C VAL A 118 -8.18 19.00 -0.34
N TYR A 119 -7.35 18.03 -0.74
CA TYR A 119 -5.91 18.14 -0.62
C TYR A 119 -5.31 19.08 -1.66
N GLU A 120 -5.83 19.04 -2.89
CA GLU A 120 -5.35 19.88 -4.00
C GLU A 120 -5.50 21.37 -3.71
N GLU A 121 -6.67 21.81 -3.22
CA GLU A 121 -6.93 23.22 -2.88
C GLU A 121 -6.03 23.70 -1.74
N TRP A 122 -5.85 22.88 -0.71
CA TRP A 122 -4.91 23.18 0.38
C TRP A 122 -3.48 23.29 -0.16
N ARG A 123 -3.04 22.33 -0.97
CA ARG A 123 -1.70 22.30 -1.55
C ARG A 123 -1.45 23.54 -2.40
N GLN A 124 -2.41 23.94 -3.23
CA GLN A 124 -2.32 25.13 -4.07
C GLN A 124 -2.15 26.40 -3.23
N THR A 125 -2.92 26.52 -2.14
CA THR A 125 -2.78 27.63 -1.18
C THR A 125 -1.36 27.69 -0.59
N VAL A 126 -0.81 26.53 -0.19
CA VAL A 126 0.58 26.44 0.34
C VAL A 126 1.61 26.90 -0.70
N LEU A 127 1.42 26.54 -1.98
CA LEU A 127 2.33 26.92 -3.06
C LEU A 127 2.27 28.42 -3.38
N GLU A 128 1.08 29.01 -3.41
CA GLU A 128 0.86 30.43 -3.65
C GLU A 128 1.46 31.30 -2.53
N GLU A 129 1.29 30.89 -1.27
CA GLU A 129 1.92 31.53 -0.11
C GLU A 129 3.45 31.57 -0.24
N LYS A 130 4.05 30.45 -0.67
CA LYS A 130 5.50 30.34 -0.92
C LYS A 130 5.96 31.26 -2.04
N GLU A 131 5.23 31.29 -3.16
CA GLU A 131 5.58 32.15 -4.31
C GLU A 131 5.51 33.63 -3.92
N ARG A 132 4.48 34.03 -3.19
CA ARG A 132 4.25 35.41 -2.77
C ARG A 132 5.22 35.87 -1.66
N ARG A 133 6.14 34.99 -1.21
CA ARG A 133 7.11 35.19 -0.12
C ARG A 133 6.45 35.71 1.16
N VAL A 134 5.18 35.37 1.37
CA VAL A 134 4.41 35.77 2.53
C VAL A 134 4.87 34.88 3.66
N GLU A 135 5.78 35.41 4.46
CA GLU A 135 6.40 34.73 5.59
C GLU A 135 7.18 33.46 5.23
N SER A 136 8.48 33.56 5.41
CA SER A 136 9.50 32.52 5.34
C SER A 136 9.34 31.37 6.35
N GLN A 137 8.13 30.85 6.63
CA GLN A 137 7.91 29.89 7.73
C GLN A 137 7.60 28.45 7.29
N ARG A 138 7.11 28.20 6.07
CA ARG A 138 6.90 26.83 5.59
C ARG A 138 8.16 26.30 4.92
N TYR A 139 9.08 25.73 5.71
CA TYR A 139 10.22 24.93 5.21
C TYR A 139 9.78 23.65 4.46
N TYR A 140 8.47 23.36 4.47
CA TYR A 140 7.88 22.15 3.91
C TYR A 140 7.44 22.33 2.45
N ASP A 141 7.92 21.47 1.55
CA ASP A 141 7.40 21.34 0.19
C ASP A 141 6.27 20.30 0.17
N PRO A 142 5.00 20.73 -0.02
CA PRO A 142 3.89 19.80 0.05
C PRO A 142 4.02 18.70 -1.02
N PRO A 143 3.84 17.41 -0.64
CA PRO A 143 3.72 16.30 -1.56
C PRO A 143 2.71 16.59 -2.66
N PRO A 144 2.80 15.93 -3.83
CA PRO A 144 1.82 16.11 -4.89
C PRO A 144 0.42 15.61 -4.51
N ILE A 145 0.33 14.67 -3.55
CA ILE A 145 -0.92 14.07 -3.07
C ILE A 145 -0.79 13.67 -1.59
N ALA A 146 -1.91 13.55 -0.85
CA ALA A 146 -1.91 13.17 0.56
C ALA A 146 -1.30 11.78 0.82
N PHE A 147 -1.55 10.84 -0.09
CA PHE A 147 -1.03 9.47 -0.05
C PHE A 147 0.30 9.38 -0.79
N CYS A 148 1.37 9.86 -0.18
CA CYS A 148 2.66 9.97 -0.86
C CYS A 148 3.79 9.32 -0.07
N HIS A 149 4.53 8.42 -0.73
CA HIS A 149 5.83 7.99 -0.26
C HIS A 149 6.88 9.06 -0.53
N ARG A 150 7.79 9.32 0.42
CA ARG A 150 8.76 10.43 0.32
C ARG A 150 9.67 10.35 -0.92
N ALA A 151 10.08 9.14 -1.29
CA ALA A 151 10.94 8.87 -2.44
C ALA A 151 10.22 8.66 -3.80
N TYR A 152 8.91 8.39 -3.81
CA TYR A 152 8.16 8.06 -5.04
C TYR A 152 7.12 9.15 -5.34
N ARG A 153 7.52 10.42 -5.22
CA ARG A 153 6.62 11.60 -5.22
C ARG A 153 6.59 12.39 -6.53
N TYR A 154 7.14 11.86 -7.62
CA TYR A 154 7.24 12.55 -8.90
C TYR A 154 6.31 11.86 -9.92
N PRO A 155 5.04 12.30 -10.03
CA PRO A 155 4.05 11.62 -10.87
C PRO A 155 4.44 11.55 -12.34
N GLU A 156 5.26 12.47 -12.84
CA GLU A 156 5.73 12.53 -14.23
C GLU A 156 6.60 11.31 -14.60
N GLN A 157 7.15 10.61 -13.60
CA GLN A 157 7.93 9.38 -13.81
C GLN A 157 7.05 8.15 -14.05
N TYR A 158 5.74 8.25 -13.81
CA TYR A 158 4.86 7.10 -13.75
C TYR A 158 3.71 7.19 -14.78
N PRO A 159 3.38 6.09 -15.48
CA PRO A 159 2.36 6.10 -16.53
C PRO A 159 0.96 6.53 -16.08
N LYS A 160 0.59 6.29 -14.82
CA LYS A 160 -0.69 6.74 -14.23
C LYS A 160 -0.53 7.95 -13.30
N GLY A 161 0.58 8.67 -13.38
CA GLY A 161 0.75 9.93 -12.65
C GLY A 161 0.57 9.80 -11.14
N LEU A 162 -0.36 10.59 -10.58
CA LEU A 162 -0.66 10.63 -9.14
C LEU A 162 -1.17 9.29 -8.62
N ALA A 163 -1.97 8.55 -9.39
CA ALA A 163 -2.50 7.26 -8.95
C ALA A 163 -1.36 6.27 -8.68
N ASP A 164 -0.30 6.31 -9.50
CA ASP A 164 0.89 5.49 -9.30
C ASP A 164 1.65 5.86 -8.02
N VAL A 165 1.69 7.15 -7.64
CA VAL A 165 2.25 7.65 -6.37
C VAL A 165 1.47 7.09 -5.18
N VAL A 166 0.14 7.12 -5.25
CA VAL A 166 -0.75 6.54 -4.23
C VAL A 166 -0.55 5.03 -4.12
N GLY A 167 -0.37 4.34 -5.25
CA GLY A 167 -0.02 2.93 -5.27
C GLY A 167 1.24 2.60 -4.48
N TYR A 168 2.30 3.41 -4.61
CA TYR A 168 3.54 3.23 -3.84
C TYR A 168 3.38 3.54 -2.35
N TRP A 169 2.56 4.53 -2.00
CA TRP A 169 2.21 4.78 -0.61
C TRP A 169 1.44 3.59 -0.01
N ALA A 170 0.47 3.03 -0.74
CA ALA A 170 -0.29 1.87 -0.29
C ALA A 170 0.64 0.65 -0.06
N GLU A 171 1.51 0.39 -1.03
CA GLU A 171 2.51 -0.67 -0.96
C GLU A 171 3.41 -0.51 0.26
N SER A 172 3.86 0.71 0.53
CA SER A 172 4.74 0.98 1.67
C SER A 172 4.09 0.73 3.02
N LYS A 173 2.78 0.99 3.14
CA LYS A 173 2.04 0.72 4.38
C LYS A 173 1.70 -0.76 4.55
N ILE A 174 1.39 -1.46 3.45
CA ILE A 174 0.95 -2.87 3.49
C ILE A 174 2.15 -3.82 3.64
N LEU A 175 3.23 -3.59 2.89
CA LEU A 175 4.40 -4.47 2.84
C LEU A 175 5.54 -3.98 3.75
N GLY A 176 5.39 -2.83 4.40
CA GLY A 176 6.42 -2.18 5.21
C GLY A 176 7.46 -1.42 4.40
N GLY A 177 7.22 -1.25 3.09
CA GLY A 177 8.01 -0.45 2.16
C GLY A 177 7.67 -0.81 0.71
N VAL A 178 8.17 -0.01 -0.23
CA VAL A 178 8.06 -0.34 -1.66
C VAL A 178 9.04 -1.48 -1.98
N VAL A 179 8.54 -2.54 -2.61
CA VAL A 179 9.34 -3.70 -2.98
C VAL A 179 10.08 -3.42 -4.28
N VAL A 180 11.39 -3.57 -4.25
CA VAL A 180 12.28 -3.34 -5.39
C VAL A 180 12.98 -4.65 -5.73
N PHE A 181 12.78 -5.13 -6.95
CA PHE A 181 13.44 -6.34 -7.45
C PHE A 181 14.68 -5.96 -8.24
N ASP A 182 15.79 -6.64 -7.97
CA ASP A 182 16.93 -6.68 -8.88
C ASP A 182 16.60 -7.63 -10.03
N ARG A 183 16.38 -7.06 -11.22
CA ARG A 183 15.98 -7.81 -12.41
C ARG A 183 17.15 -8.16 -13.33
N GLY A 184 18.38 -7.94 -12.87
CA GLY A 184 19.59 -8.18 -13.65
C GLY A 184 19.71 -7.31 -14.89
N GLU A 185 20.74 -7.57 -15.69
CA GLU A 185 21.01 -6.79 -16.92
C GLU A 185 19.93 -6.99 -17.99
N THR A 186 19.27 -8.16 -17.97
CA THR A 186 18.25 -8.54 -18.95
C THR A 186 16.86 -8.02 -18.60
N GLU A 187 16.67 -7.43 -17.42
CA GLU A 187 15.38 -7.10 -16.81
C GLU A 187 14.39 -8.28 -16.70
N GLN A 188 14.86 -9.52 -16.84
CA GLN A 188 14.03 -10.74 -16.76
C GLN A 188 14.37 -11.60 -15.54
N GLU A 189 15.44 -11.27 -14.84
CA GLU A 189 15.87 -12.01 -13.66
C GLU A 189 15.11 -11.52 -12.41
N CYS A 190 15.36 -12.18 -11.28
CA CYS A 190 14.92 -11.76 -9.95
C CYS A 190 16.03 -12.13 -8.96
N ASN A 191 17.19 -11.49 -9.11
CA ASN A 191 18.41 -11.82 -8.40
C ASN A 191 18.31 -11.48 -6.90
N ALA A 192 17.55 -10.44 -6.55
CA ALA A 192 17.32 -10.03 -5.18
C ALA A 192 16.00 -9.25 -5.03
N MET A 193 15.49 -9.23 -3.79
CA MET A 193 14.35 -8.41 -3.39
C MET A 193 14.77 -7.48 -2.24
N TRP A 194 14.47 -6.20 -2.40
CA TRP A 194 14.77 -5.14 -1.46
C TRP A 194 13.49 -4.41 -1.05
N ILE A 195 13.50 -3.82 0.14
CA ILE A 195 12.41 -2.99 0.66
C ILE A 195 12.93 -1.56 0.82
N HIS A 196 12.16 -0.60 0.31
CA HIS A 196 12.34 0.82 0.55
C HIS A 196 11.28 1.31 1.52
N GLY A 197 11.64 1.44 2.80
CA GLY A 197 10.73 1.86 3.86
C GLY A 197 10.29 3.33 3.71
N ASP A 198 9.11 3.63 4.26
CA ASP A 198 8.49 4.97 4.24
C ASP A 198 8.49 5.67 5.60
N LEU A 199 9.05 5.03 6.64
CA LEU A 199 9.03 5.60 7.98
C LEU A 199 9.90 6.85 8.05
N ILE A 200 9.34 7.92 8.62
CA ILE A 200 10.02 9.22 8.77
C ILE A 200 11.34 9.13 9.55
N ARG A 201 11.38 8.25 10.55
CA ARG A 201 12.57 7.91 11.36
C ARG A 201 13.14 6.52 11.01
N GLY A 202 12.76 5.97 9.86
CA GLY A 202 13.25 4.69 9.37
C GLY A 202 14.55 4.78 8.56
N PRO A 203 15.09 3.63 8.13
CA PRO A 203 16.21 3.58 7.21
C PRO A 203 15.83 4.26 5.88
N ARG A 204 16.73 5.10 5.36
CA ARG A 204 16.56 5.81 4.08
C ARG A 204 17.15 5.05 2.88
N THR A 205 17.71 3.86 3.12
CA THR A 205 18.35 3.02 2.12
C THR A 205 17.50 1.78 1.87
N LEU A 206 17.74 1.13 0.73
CA LEU A 206 17.21 -0.20 0.47
C LEU A 206 17.77 -1.19 1.49
N TYR A 207 16.92 -2.09 1.98
CA TYR A 207 17.32 -3.19 2.86
C TYR A 207 16.65 -4.49 2.41
N SER A 208 17.40 -5.59 2.47
CA SER A 208 16.85 -6.92 2.19
C SER A 208 16.12 -7.42 3.43
N PRO A 209 14.98 -8.13 3.29
CA PRO A 209 14.42 -8.87 4.41
C PRO A 209 15.42 -9.92 4.90
N THR A 210 15.37 -10.27 6.18
CA THR A 210 16.10 -11.45 6.66
C THR A 210 15.56 -12.71 6.00
N LYS A 211 16.33 -13.80 6.00
CA LYS A 211 15.86 -15.08 5.46
C LYS A 211 14.57 -15.54 6.14
N GLU A 212 14.47 -15.35 7.45
CA GLU A 212 13.29 -15.70 8.25
C GLU A 212 12.06 -14.87 7.83
N GLN A 213 12.25 -13.57 7.60
CA GLN A 213 11.19 -12.68 7.12
C GLN A 213 10.73 -13.05 5.71
N PHE A 214 11.68 -13.32 4.80
CA PHE A 214 11.38 -13.73 3.43
C PHE A 214 10.65 -15.08 3.38
N ASP A 215 11.13 -16.07 4.14
CA ASP A 215 10.50 -17.38 4.23
C ASP A 215 9.11 -17.27 4.86
N ALA A 216 8.92 -16.42 5.86
CA ALA A 216 7.61 -16.16 6.48
C ALA A 216 6.63 -15.51 5.49
N LEU A 217 7.08 -14.49 4.74
CA LEU A 217 6.28 -13.84 3.71
C LEU A 217 5.89 -14.82 2.62
N THR A 218 6.84 -15.61 2.10
CA THR A 218 6.59 -16.60 1.06
C THR A 218 5.59 -17.65 1.53
N ARG A 219 5.76 -18.17 2.75
CA ARG A 219 4.79 -19.10 3.35
C ARG A 219 3.41 -18.46 3.48
N PHE A 220 3.33 -17.22 3.95
CA PHE A 220 2.06 -16.52 4.09
C PHE A 220 1.34 -16.34 2.75
N LEU A 221 2.05 -15.82 1.73
CA LEU A 221 1.47 -15.57 0.40
C LEU A 221 1.01 -16.85 -0.27
N THR A 222 1.77 -17.94 -0.15
CA THR A 222 1.45 -19.22 -0.82
C THR A 222 0.53 -20.14 -0.02
N LYS A 223 0.25 -19.82 1.25
CA LYS A 223 -0.56 -20.64 2.16
C LYS A 223 -1.94 -20.91 1.56
N LEU A 224 -2.27 -22.19 1.42
CA LEU A 224 -3.64 -22.63 1.21
C LEU A 224 -4.46 -22.30 2.45
N LYS A 225 -5.48 -21.46 2.31
CA LYS A 225 -6.60 -21.48 3.28
C LYS A 225 -7.28 -22.82 3.11
N LEU A 226 -7.04 -23.76 4.02
CA LEU A 226 -7.88 -24.94 4.14
C LEU A 226 -9.31 -24.41 4.34
N LYS A 227 -10.23 -24.74 3.43
CA LYS A 227 -11.65 -24.60 3.77
C LYS A 227 -11.84 -25.37 5.07
N ALA A 228 -12.34 -24.71 6.10
CA ALA A 228 -12.83 -25.42 7.26
C ALA A 228 -13.87 -26.41 6.72
N ALA A 229 -13.50 -27.70 6.68
CA ALA A 229 -14.48 -28.73 6.49
C ALA A 229 -15.43 -28.57 7.67
N PHE A 230 -16.69 -28.22 7.39
CA PHE A 230 -17.76 -28.22 8.36
C PHE A 230 -17.98 -29.69 8.76
N ILE A 231 -17.11 -30.20 9.63
CA ILE A 231 -17.40 -31.38 10.42
C ILE A 231 -18.08 -30.83 11.65
N GLY A 232 -19.41 -30.89 11.65
CA GLY A 232 -20.20 -30.63 12.84
C GLY A 232 -19.72 -31.55 13.95
N CYS A 233 -19.06 -30.97 14.94
CA CYS A 233 -18.88 -31.57 16.25
C CYS A 233 -19.22 -30.49 17.28
N GLN A 234 -20.15 -30.87 18.14
CA GLN A 234 -20.77 -30.05 19.17
C GLN A 234 -19.74 -29.50 20.16
N GLU A 235 -20.13 -28.36 20.71
CA GLU A 235 -19.55 -27.60 21.81
C GLU A 235 -18.60 -28.36 22.75
N ALA A 236 -17.37 -27.86 22.85
CA ALA A 236 -16.58 -27.99 24.07
C ALA A 236 -16.04 -26.59 24.41
N ASN A 237 -16.65 -26.04 25.45
CA ASN A 237 -16.39 -24.75 26.07
C ASN A 237 -14.95 -24.72 26.62
N VAL A 238 -14.04 -23.98 26.00
CA VAL A 238 -12.72 -23.66 26.59
C VAL A 238 -12.43 -22.18 26.35
N GLY A 239 -12.53 -21.40 27.43
CA GLY A 239 -12.35 -19.96 27.42
C GLY A 239 -10.93 -19.55 27.00
N TYR A 240 -10.84 -18.66 26.01
CA TYR A 240 -9.60 -17.97 25.68
C TYR A 240 -9.45 -16.75 26.57
N ARG A 241 -8.46 -16.79 27.45
CA ARG A 241 -7.99 -15.64 28.23
C ARG A 241 -7.24 -14.70 27.28
N LEU A 242 -7.80 -13.52 27.05
CA LEU A 242 -7.19 -12.41 26.31
C LEU A 242 -5.86 -12.01 26.99
N TRP A 243 -4.78 -11.99 26.21
CA TRP A 243 -3.50 -11.44 26.65
C TRP A 243 -3.62 -9.92 26.77
N SER A 244 -3.52 -9.43 28.01
CA SER A 244 -3.48 -7.99 28.33
C SER A 244 -2.05 -7.45 28.24
N ARG A 245 -1.94 -6.15 27.99
CA ARG A 245 -0.73 -5.36 27.68
C ARG A 245 0.35 -5.26 28.78
N ASP A 246 0.29 -6.09 29.83
CA ASP A 246 1.20 -5.99 30.98
C ASP A 246 2.35 -7.03 30.99
N ASP A 247 2.35 -8.02 30.07
CA ASP A 247 3.37 -9.09 30.06
C ASP A 247 4.69 -8.72 29.35
N THR A 248 4.83 -7.51 28.81
CA THR A 248 6.07 -7.07 28.12
C THR A 248 7.13 -6.45 29.03
N ARG A 249 6.97 -6.46 30.37
CA ARG A 249 8.00 -5.89 31.29
C ARG A 249 8.97 -6.90 31.90
N ASN A 250 8.87 -8.19 31.59
CA ASN A 250 9.72 -9.22 32.22
C ASN A 250 10.75 -9.90 31.30
N LEU A 251 10.96 -9.39 30.08
CA LEU A 251 11.98 -9.94 29.16
C LEU A 251 13.27 -9.11 29.06
N GLU A 252 13.37 -7.95 29.74
CA GLU A 252 14.57 -7.11 29.71
C GLU A 252 15.60 -7.38 30.82
N GLN A 253 15.42 -8.40 31.67
CA GLN A 253 16.35 -8.67 32.78
C GLN A 253 17.30 -9.88 32.62
N HIS A 254 17.28 -10.59 31.49
CA HIS A 254 18.13 -11.80 31.32
C HIS A 254 19.28 -11.73 30.30
N HIS A 255 19.61 -10.56 29.75
CA HIS A 255 20.81 -10.36 28.91
C HIS A 255 21.82 -9.38 29.52
N LYS A 256 22.20 -9.61 30.78
CA LYS A 256 23.47 -9.14 31.36
C LYS A 256 24.06 -10.22 32.25
N LYS A 257 24.90 -11.07 31.66
CA LYS A 257 26.07 -11.71 32.28
C LYS A 257 27.12 -11.91 31.21
#